data_AF-A0A944QFX6-F1
#
_entry.id   AF-A0A944QFX6-F1
#
_cell.length_a   1.000
_cell.length_b   1.000
_cell.length_c   1.000
_cell.angle_alpha   90.00
_cell.angle_beta   90.00
_cell.angle_gamma   90.00
#
_symmetry.space_group_name_H-M   'P 1'
#
loop_
_entity.id
_entity.type
_entity.pdbx_description
1 polymer ?
#
loop_
_entity_poly.entity_id
_entity_poly.type
_entity_poly.pdbx_seq_one_letter_code
_entity_poly.pdbx_strand_id
1 'polypeptide(L)'
;MNLFDEPDDHAIGRSRGGLSTKIHALVDGKGRPLVLLVAPGQGGDAPMFTHLMDHLKIKRAGPGRPRTRPDRVRGDKAYSSRAIRGPVARSRDPGGHPATI
;
A
#
# COMPACT_ATOMS: atom_id res chain seq x y z
N MET A 1 -11.29 -2.01 9.38
CA MET A 1 -11.79 -0.81 8.69
C MET A 1 -12.21 -1.22 7.29
N ASN A 2 -13.49 -1.03 6.94
CA ASN A 2 -13.91 -1.19 5.55
C ASN A 2 -13.57 0.12 4.83
N LEU A 3 -12.67 0.07 3.85
CA LEU A 3 -12.21 1.26 3.13
C LEU A 3 -13.19 1.72 2.03
N PHE A 4 -14.28 0.97 1.82
CA PHE A 4 -15.36 1.34 0.91
C PHE A 4 -16.46 2.16 1.61
N ASP A 5 -16.50 2.13 2.93
CA ASP A 5 -17.42 2.94 3.72
C ASP A 5 -16.71 4.23 4.12
N GLU A 6 -17.38 5.36 3.95
CA GLU A 6 -16.86 6.65 4.41
C GLU A 6 -16.77 6.65 5.94
N PRO A 7 -15.59 6.93 6.52
CA PRO A 7 -15.46 6.97 7.98
C PRO A 7 -16.10 8.23 8.55
N ASP A 8 -16.60 8.14 9.78
CA ASP A 8 -17.26 9.27 10.49
C ASP A 8 -16.38 10.53 10.59
N ASP A 9 -15.05 10.35 10.61
CA ASP A 9 -14.09 11.44 10.65
C ASP A 9 -13.70 11.97 9.26
N HIS A 10 -14.29 11.43 8.19
CA HIS A 10 -13.98 11.75 6.79
C HIS A 10 -12.48 11.63 6.46
N ALA A 11 -11.76 10.75 7.19
CA ALA A 11 -10.31 10.60 7.13
C ALA A 11 -9.53 11.89 7.53
N ILE A 12 -10.14 12.77 8.31
CA ILE A 12 -9.53 13.95 8.92
C ILE A 12 -9.11 13.60 10.34
N GLY A 13 -7.84 13.84 10.64
CA GLY A 13 -7.22 13.49 11.91
C GLY A 13 -6.53 14.66 12.61
N ARG A 14 -6.19 14.48 13.89
CA ARG A 14 -5.42 15.45 14.69
C ARG A 14 -3.97 15.01 14.77
N SER A 15 -3.05 15.79 14.21
CA SER A 15 -1.61 15.64 14.41
C SER A 15 -1.04 16.77 15.27
N ARG A 16 0.27 16.73 15.55
CA ARG A 16 0.96 17.80 16.29
C ARG A 16 0.83 19.18 15.62
N GLY A 17 0.64 19.22 14.29
CA GLY A 17 0.48 20.44 13.52
C GLY A 17 -0.98 20.90 13.33
N GLY A 18 -1.95 20.23 13.96
CA GLY A 18 -3.38 20.52 13.79
C GLY A 18 -4.11 19.45 12.98
N LEU A 19 -5.20 19.83 12.30
CA LEU A 19 -5.98 18.91 11.49
C LEU A 19 -5.21 18.51 10.23
N SER A 20 -5.18 17.21 9.92
CA SER A 20 -4.40 16.66 8.82
C SER A 20 -4.93 15.30 8.36
N THR A 21 -4.55 14.94 7.14
CA THR A 21 -4.92 13.70 6.46
C THR A 21 -3.67 13.11 5.81
N LYS A 22 -3.63 11.78 5.67
CA LYS A 22 -2.59 11.05 4.95
C LYS A 22 -3.14 10.44 3.67
N ILE A 23 -2.32 10.49 2.63
CA ILE A 23 -2.57 9.76 1.38
C ILE A 23 -1.53 8.64 1.29
N HIS A 24 -2.01 7.40 1.27
CA HIS A 24 -1.21 6.21 1.06
C HIS A 24 -1.34 5.80 -0.41
N ALA A 25 -0.21 5.75 -1.12
CA ALA A 25 -0.20 5.47 -2.55
C ALA A 25 0.61 4.21 -2.86
N LEU A 26 0.04 3.32 -3.67
CA LEU A 26 0.75 2.26 -4.36
C LEU A 26 0.87 2.65 -5.83
N VAL A 27 2.09 2.68 -6.35
CA VAL A 27 2.39 3.13 -7.72
C VAL A 27 3.11 2.05 -8.52
N ASP A 28 2.99 2.12 -9.85
CA ASP A 28 3.83 1.31 -10.76
C ASP A 28 5.27 1.86 -10.83
N GLY A 29 6.16 1.15 -11.53
CA GLY A 29 7.56 1.58 -11.70
C GLY A 29 7.75 2.88 -12.49
N LYS A 30 6.68 3.45 -13.07
CA LYS A 30 6.66 4.73 -13.78
C LYS A 30 5.97 5.83 -12.95
N GLY A 31 5.64 5.56 -11.69
CA GLY A 31 4.97 6.50 -10.79
C GLY A 31 3.47 6.63 -10.99
N ARG A 32 2.83 5.75 -11.78
CA ARG A 32 1.37 5.82 -11.98
C ARG A 32 0.64 5.23 -10.78
N PRO A 33 -0.36 5.93 -10.22
CA PRO A 33 -1.12 5.40 -9.10
C PRO A 33 -1.92 4.16 -9.52
N LEU A 34 -1.74 3.08 -8.74
CA LEU A 34 -2.48 1.82 -8.83
C LEU A 34 -3.56 1.73 -7.75
N VAL A 35 -3.24 2.23 -6.54
CA VAL A 35 -4.16 2.32 -5.40
C VAL A 35 -3.86 3.61 -4.64
N LEU A 36 -4.90 4.33 -4.26
CA LEU A 36 -4.82 5.50 -3.37
C LEU A 36 -5.81 5.28 -2.23
N LEU A 37 -5.32 5.40 -0.99
CA LEU A 37 -6.14 5.31 0.21
C LEU A 37 -5.91 6.55 1.06
N VAL A 38 -6.96 7.03 1.69
CA VAL A 38 -6.93 8.20 2.57
C VAL A 38 -7.15 7.75 4.00
N ALA A 39 -6.37 8.30 4.93
CA ALA A 39 -6.47 7.99 6.36
C ALA A 39 -6.29 9.24 7.22
N PRO A 40 -6.83 9.26 8.45
CA PRO A 40 -6.60 10.35 9.40
C PRO A 40 -5.11 10.61 9.64
N GLY A 41 -4.73 11.87 9.85
CA GLY A 41 -3.33 12.31 9.97
C GLY A 41 -2.51 11.61 11.07
N GLN A 42 -3.14 11.22 12.18
CA GLN A 42 -2.48 10.46 13.25
C GLN A 42 -2.33 8.96 12.96
N GLY A 43 -2.96 8.45 11.90
CA GLY A 43 -2.92 7.04 11.53
C GLY A 43 -1.50 6.57 11.25
N GLY A 44 -1.15 5.38 11.73
CA GLY A 44 0.15 4.77 11.44
C GLY A 44 0.25 4.31 9.99
N ASP A 45 1.44 4.35 9.40
CA ASP A 45 1.63 3.97 7.99
C ASP A 45 1.63 2.45 7.80
N ALA A 46 2.29 1.71 8.69
CA ALA A 46 2.45 0.26 8.56
C ALA A 46 1.13 -0.53 8.37
N PRO A 47 0.04 -0.27 9.13
CA PRO A 47 -1.24 -0.96 8.92
C PRO A 47 -1.84 -0.75 7.52
N MET A 48 -1.59 0.39 6.89
CA MET A 48 -2.13 0.72 5.57
C MET A 48 -1.51 -0.09 4.43
N PHE A 49 -0.36 -0.74 4.67
CA PHE A 49 0.29 -1.58 3.67
C PHE A 49 -0.60 -2.73 3.20
N THR A 50 -1.19 -3.48 4.12
CA THR A 50 -2.04 -4.63 3.80
C THR A 50 -3.24 -4.18 2.98
N HIS A 51 -3.84 -3.06 3.37
CA HIS A 51 -4.93 -2.44 2.64
C HIS A 51 -4.54 -2.03 1.20
N LEU A 52 -3.36 -1.44 0.99
CA LEU A 52 -2.87 -1.15 -0.35
C LEU A 52 -2.72 -2.42 -1.21
N MET A 53 -2.22 -3.50 -0.61
CA MET A 53 -2.04 -4.79 -1.32
C MET A 53 -3.37 -5.46 -1.65
N ASP A 54 -4.34 -5.44 -0.75
CA ASP A 54 -5.65 -6.08 -0.93
C ASP A 54 -6.47 -5.40 -2.05
N HIS A 55 -6.27 -4.10 -2.24
CA HIS A 55 -6.94 -3.32 -3.28
C HIS A 55 -6.20 -3.32 -4.63
N LEU A 56 -4.98 -3.86 -4.70
CA LEU A 56 -4.20 -3.91 -5.94
C LEU A 56 -4.86 -4.81 -6.99
N LYS A 57 -5.27 -4.22 -8.11
CA LYS A 57 -5.77 -4.94 -9.29
C LYS A 57 -5.19 -4.35 -10.57
N ILE A 58 -4.18 -5.02 -11.13
CA ILE A 58 -3.57 -4.65 -12.41
C ILE A 58 -4.27 -5.43 -13.52
N LYS A 59 -4.96 -4.71 -14.42
CA LYS A 59 -5.58 -5.29 -15.62
C LYS A 59 -4.49 -5.93 -16.49
N ARG A 60 -4.79 -7.11 -17.03
CA ARG A 60 -3.92 -7.80 -17.99
C ARG A 60 -4.36 -7.44 -19.40
N ALA A 61 -3.41 -7.44 -20.34
CA ALA A 61 -3.75 -7.46 -21.76
C ALA A 61 -4.20 -8.89 -22.11
N GLY A 62 -5.50 -9.09 -22.34
CA GLY A 62 -6.09 -10.40 -22.67
C GLY A 62 -6.98 -10.98 -21.55
N PRO A 63 -7.58 -12.17 -21.80
CA PRO A 63 -8.49 -12.82 -20.87
C PRO A 63 -7.78 -13.29 -19.59
N GLY A 64 -8.52 -13.32 -18.46
CA GLY A 64 -8.06 -13.87 -17.18
C GLY A 64 -8.20 -12.92 -16.00
N ARG A 65 -7.92 -13.43 -14.78
CA ARG A 65 -8.03 -12.66 -13.53
C ARG A 65 -6.97 -11.55 -13.48
N PRO A 66 -7.31 -10.34 -13.00
CA PRO A 66 -6.32 -9.28 -12.75
C PRO A 66 -5.15 -9.77 -11.91
N ARG A 67 -3.97 -9.22 -12.17
CA ARG A 67 -2.81 -9.48 -11.33
C ARG A 67 -2.96 -8.67 -10.03
N THR A 68 -2.86 -9.35 -8.89
CA THR A 68 -3.04 -8.75 -7.56
C THR A 68 -1.78 -8.82 -6.69
N ARG A 69 -0.66 -9.30 -7.25
CA ARG A 69 0.63 -9.38 -6.55
C ARG A 69 1.73 -8.75 -7.40
N PRO A 70 2.49 -7.79 -6.85
CA PRO A 70 3.66 -7.23 -7.52
C PRO A 70 4.84 -8.21 -7.45
N ASP A 71 5.81 -8.05 -8.36
CA ASP A 71 7.04 -8.88 -8.36
C ASP A 71 8.02 -8.37 -7.30
N ARG A 72 8.01 -7.06 -7.08
CA ARG A 72 8.82 -6.33 -6.11
C ARG A 72 8.00 -5.18 -5.55
N VAL A 73 8.22 -4.85 -4.27
CA VAL A 73 7.67 -3.67 -3.62
C VAL A 73 8.82 -2.87 -3.02
N ARG A 74 8.80 -1.57 -3.26
CA ARG A 74 9.66 -0.58 -2.59
C ARG A 74 8.75 0.39 -1.87
N GLY A 75 9.15 0.85 -0.70
CA GLY A 75 8.32 1.71 0.11
C GLY A 75 9.14 2.57 1.06
N ASP A 76 8.43 3.41 1.80
CA ASP A 76 9.03 4.21 2.86
C ASP A 76 9.52 3.33 4.03
N LYS A 77 10.48 3.85 4.81
CA LYS A 77 11.01 3.19 6.01
C LYS A 77 9.92 2.82 7.01
N ALA A 78 8.84 3.59 7.11
CA ALA A 78 7.70 3.28 7.97
C ALA A 78 7.02 1.93 7.62
N TYR A 79 7.21 1.41 6.40
CA TYR A 79 6.73 0.10 5.95
C TYR A 79 7.74 -1.05 6.15
N SER A 80 8.92 -0.78 6.69
CA SER A 80 10.01 -1.76 6.77
C SER A 80 9.85 -2.81 7.89
N SER A 81 8.68 -2.96 8.51
CA SER A 81 8.48 -3.93 9.60
C SER A 81 8.57 -5.40 9.12
N ARG A 82 8.97 -6.34 9.99
CA ARG A 82 9.04 -7.78 9.64
C ARG A 82 7.67 -8.33 9.19
N ALA A 83 6.59 -7.85 9.80
CA ALA A 83 5.22 -8.24 9.46
C ALA A 83 4.87 -7.87 8.01
N ILE A 84 5.42 -6.77 7.48
CA ILE A 84 5.23 -6.34 6.09
C ILE A 84 6.20 -7.05 5.14
N ARG A 85 7.45 -7.29 5.55
CA ARG A 85 8.45 -7.97 4.71
C ARG A 85 8.10 -9.43 4.42
N GLY A 86 7.51 -10.15 5.37
CA GLY A 86 7.20 -11.59 5.20
C GLY A 86 6.28 -11.90 4.00
N PRO A 87 5.13 -11.22 3.85
CA PRO A 87 4.28 -11.33 2.68
C PRO A 87 4.98 -10.94 1.36
N VAL A 88 5.80 -9.88 1.36
CA VAL A 88 6.49 -9.36 0.17
C VAL A 88 7.65 -10.26 -0.27
N ALA A 89 8.43 -10.82 0.65
CA ALA A 89 9.59 -11.66 0.33
C ALA A 89 9.24 -12.98 -0.39
N ARG A 90 7.95 -13.35 -0.43
CA ARG A 90 7.46 -14.54 -1.14
C ARG A 90 7.22 -14.32 -2.64
N SER A 91 7.31 -13.10 -3.16
CA SER A 91 7.44 -12.84 -4.59
C SER A 91 8.91 -13.05 -5.00
N ARG A 92 9.28 -14.29 -5.34
CA ARG A 92 10.67 -14.66 -5.66
C ARG A 92 11.10 -14.16 -7.05
N ASP A 93 12.33 -13.66 -7.08
CA ASP A 93 13.19 -13.47 -8.24
C ASP A 93 14.09 -14.72 -8.40
N PRO A 94 14.27 -15.30 -9.60
CA PRO A 94 15.31 -16.32 -9.85
C PRO A 94 16.75 -15.79 -9.72
N GLY A 95 16.95 -14.46 -9.61
CA GLY A 95 18.24 -13.77 -9.65
C GLY A 95 18.64 -13.00 -8.39
N GLY A 96 18.25 -13.49 -7.20
CA GLY A 96 18.93 -13.19 -5.92
C GLY A 96 19.29 -11.73 -5.62
N HIS A 97 18.31 -10.89 -5.29
CA HIS A 97 18.49 -9.75 -4.38
C HIS A 97 17.25 -9.66 -3.47
N PRO A 98 17.40 -9.44 -2.14
CA PRO A 98 16.27 -9.38 -1.24
C PRO A 98 15.33 -8.22 -1.61
N ALA A 99 14.03 -8.42 -1.43
CA ALA A 99 13.05 -7.35 -1.56
C ALA A 99 13.33 -6.28 -0.48
N THR A 100 14.00 -5.21 -0.87
CA THR A 100 14.26 -4.05 0.00
C THR A 100 13.04 -3.15 -0.01
N ILE A 101 12.36 -3.08 1.13
CA ILE A 101 11.53 -1.94 1.53
C ILE A 101 12.46 -0.98 2.28
#